data_AF-A0A9W8S5A8-F1
#
_entry.id   AF-A0A9W8S5A8-F1
#
_cell.length_a   1.000
_cell.length_b   1.000
_cell.length_c   1.000
_cell.angle_alpha   90.00
_cell.angle_beta   90.00
_cell.angle_gamma   90.00
#
_symmetry.space_group_name_H-M   'P 1'
#
loop_
_entity.id
_entity.type
_entity.pdbx_description
1 polymer ?
#
loop_
_entity_poly.entity_id
_entity_poly.type
_entity_poly.pdbx_seq_one_letter_code
_entity_poly.pdbx_strand_id
1 'polypeptide(L)'
;MSTLRSLEIRDCNDISDCIVLGAMLLTFAFKLRPRDAFPIAQRTLSLVKPRYDSLPQDDPERQVFLSCLVTAELFDCIIQCQVPTLRFKPISLPGHVDRFVGLCTHLLPLLYDLCELNHAFSRADQNNVDGLHAALDRLEQSIIGWQPRMEPGFMTSFTGSEMAHMLCQVQVFRHMAFLIIHRLRYPFNDNDEPAQVMSRTILDSLQLTRVVTQKAVRCVSLAFVFACFELQDQAAREYWLSKCNVLVGYSVDHRDRLDNIIKSLWAARDSGKRLYSFNLNQAVPSI
;
A
#
# COMPACT_ATOMS: atom_id res chain seq x y z
N MET A 1 -1.87 18.70 16.43
CA MET A 1 -0.46 18.30 16.20
C MET A 1 0.47 18.50 17.41
N SER A 2 0.18 19.36 18.40
CA SER A 2 1.06 19.50 19.58
C SER A 2 0.99 18.29 20.53
N THR A 3 -0.16 17.63 20.67
CA THR A 3 -0.35 16.49 21.59
C THR A 3 0.48 15.25 21.22
N LEU A 4 0.60 14.89 19.94
CA LEU A 4 1.52 13.83 19.47
C LEU A 4 3.00 14.21 19.63
N ARG A 5 3.32 15.51 19.70
CA ARG A 5 4.71 15.98 19.86
C ARG A 5 5.17 15.90 21.32
N SER A 6 4.24 16.03 22.27
CA SER A 6 4.51 15.99 23.71
C SER A 6 4.27 14.61 24.34
N LEU A 7 3.84 13.61 23.57
CA LEU A 7 3.56 12.27 24.09
C LEU A 7 4.89 11.53 24.36
N GLU A 8 5.20 11.29 25.63
CA GLU A 8 6.26 10.39 26.04
C GLU A 8 5.67 9.00 26.27
N ILE A 9 6.10 8.01 25.49
CA ILE A 9 5.65 6.63 25.67
C ILE A 9 6.49 6.01 26.79
N ARG A 10 5.86 5.59 27.90
CA ARG A 10 6.54 5.00 29.07
C ARG A 10 6.25 3.51 29.25
N ASP A 11 5.07 3.06 28.85
CA ASP A 11 4.69 1.65 28.93
C ASP A 11 3.92 1.14 27.69
N CYS A 12 3.36 -0.08 27.77
CA CYS A 12 2.59 -0.69 26.69
C CYS A 12 1.21 -0.05 26.49
N ASN A 13 0.60 0.52 27.53
CA ASN A 13 -0.69 1.19 27.43
C ASN A 13 -0.53 2.51 26.69
N ASP A 14 0.54 3.25 26.97
CA ASP A 14 0.89 4.47 26.22
C ASP A 14 1.09 4.19 24.73
N ILE A 15 1.60 3.00 24.37
CA ILE A 15 1.75 2.58 22.97
C ILE A 15 0.37 2.37 22.33
N SER A 16 -0.51 1.63 22.99
CA SER A 16 -1.87 1.40 22.49
C SER A 16 -2.61 2.73 22.31
N ASP A 17 -2.53 3.64 23.28
CA ASP A 17 -3.12 4.98 23.20
C ASP A 17 -2.53 5.80 22.05
N CYS A 18 -1.21 5.76 21.86
CA CYS A 18 -0.54 6.43 20.75
C CYS A 18 -1.00 5.89 19.39
N ILE A 19 -1.11 4.56 19.25
CA ILE A 19 -1.56 3.90 18.01
C ILE A 19 -3.02 4.29 17.72
N VAL A 20 -3.90 4.20 18.71
CA VAL A 20 -5.32 4.54 18.59
C VAL A 20 -5.49 6.02 18.21
N LEU A 21 -4.82 6.92 18.92
CA LEU A 21 -4.85 8.35 18.63
C LEU A 21 -4.32 8.65 17.22
N GLY A 22 -3.20 8.04 16.83
CA GLY A 22 -2.63 8.17 15.50
C GLY A 22 -3.59 7.71 14.40
N ALA A 23 -4.25 6.56 14.59
CA ALA A 23 -5.23 6.04 13.63
C ALA A 23 -6.50 6.90 13.54
N MET A 24 -6.96 7.48 14.66
CA MET A 24 -8.05 8.46 14.65
C MET A 24 -7.65 9.72 13.86
N LEU A 25 -6.48 10.28 14.14
CA LEU A 25 -5.96 11.45 13.42
C LEU A 25 -5.79 11.16 11.93
N LEU A 26 -5.28 9.98 11.58
CA LEU A 26 -5.16 9.51 10.21
C LEU A 26 -6.53 9.44 9.51
N THR A 27 -7.55 8.93 10.20
CA THR A 27 -8.93 8.89 9.68
C THR A 27 -9.46 10.29 9.40
N PHE A 28 -9.24 11.25 10.31
CA PHE A 28 -9.60 12.66 10.07
C PHE A 28 -8.81 13.27 8.92
N ALA A 29 -7.51 12.98 8.82
CA ALA A 29 -6.66 13.45 7.73
C ALA A 29 -7.17 12.94 6.38
N PHE A 30 -7.53 11.66 6.25
CA PHE A 30 -8.14 11.15 5.02
C PHE A 30 -9.45 11.85 4.66
N LYS A 31 -10.20 12.41 5.61
CA LYS A 31 -11.43 13.16 5.32
C LYS A 31 -11.19 14.61 4.95
N LEU A 32 -10.30 15.30 5.64
CA LEU A 32 -10.21 16.76 5.63
C LEU A 32 -8.88 17.30 5.12
N ARG A 33 -7.79 16.55 5.32
CA ARG A 33 -6.42 16.96 4.97
C ARG A 33 -5.58 15.76 4.56
N PRO A 34 -5.84 15.14 3.40
CA PRO A 34 -5.18 13.89 3.03
C PRO A 34 -3.66 14.00 2.90
N ARG A 35 -3.11 15.20 2.75
CA ARG A 35 -1.67 15.47 2.75
C ARG A 35 -1.03 15.20 4.12
N ASP A 36 -1.77 15.41 5.20
CA ASP A 36 -1.29 15.18 6.57
C ASP A 36 -1.23 13.69 6.93
N ALA A 37 -1.85 12.80 6.13
CA ALA A 37 -1.95 11.38 6.42
C ALA A 37 -0.58 10.70 6.58
N PHE A 38 0.37 10.98 5.67
CA PHE A 38 1.71 10.40 5.72
C PHE A 38 2.53 10.89 6.92
N PRO A 39 2.68 12.21 7.17
CA PRO A 39 3.35 12.70 8.36
C PRO A 39 2.75 12.18 9.67
N ILE A 40 1.42 12.05 9.75
CA ILE A 40 0.75 11.48 10.94
C ILE A 40 1.12 10.02 11.13
N ALA A 41 1.02 9.19 10.08
CA ALA A 41 1.37 7.78 10.14
C ALA A 41 2.83 7.58 10.53
N GLN A 42 3.76 8.20 9.80
CA GLN A 42 5.19 8.12 10.05
C GLN A 42 5.56 8.60 11.45
N ARG A 43 5.00 9.72 11.91
CA ARG A 43 5.28 10.23 13.27
C ARG A 43 4.77 9.28 14.35
N THR A 44 3.56 8.77 14.21
CA THR A 44 2.97 7.84 15.18
C THR A 44 3.82 6.56 15.26
N LEU A 45 4.16 5.98 14.10
CA LEU A 45 4.97 4.76 14.02
C LEU A 45 6.38 4.99 14.57
N SER A 46 6.96 6.18 14.38
CA SER A 46 8.28 6.54 14.92
C SER A 46 8.28 6.60 16.45
N LEU A 47 7.18 7.06 17.07
CA LEU A 47 7.03 7.05 18.52
C LEU A 47 6.92 5.61 19.05
N VAL A 48 6.21 4.73 18.34
CA VAL A 48 6.00 3.32 18.73
C VAL A 48 7.28 2.48 18.55
N LYS A 49 8.12 2.80 17.56
CA LYS A 49 9.30 2.02 17.14
C LYS A 49 10.21 1.53 18.27
N PRO A 50 10.61 2.34 19.26
CA PRO A 50 11.55 1.93 20.30
C PRO A 50 11.08 0.75 21.16
N ARG A 51 9.76 0.51 21.24
CA ARG A 51 9.17 -0.59 22.02
C ARG A 51 8.40 -1.60 21.18
N TYR A 52 8.37 -1.42 19.87
CA TYR A 52 7.60 -2.26 18.95
C TYR A 52 7.97 -3.74 19.05
N ASP A 53 9.25 -4.06 19.24
CA ASP A 53 9.71 -5.44 19.35
C ASP A 53 9.26 -6.14 20.65
N SER A 54 8.95 -5.37 21.69
CA SER A 54 8.47 -5.88 22.97
C SER A 54 6.95 -6.05 23.06
N LEU A 55 6.21 -5.60 22.03
CA LEU A 55 4.76 -5.69 22.04
C LEU A 55 4.28 -7.13 21.84
N PRO A 56 3.34 -7.59 22.68
CA PRO A 56 2.64 -8.86 22.45
C PRO A 56 1.92 -8.89 21.08
N GLN A 57 1.90 -10.05 20.43
CA GLN A 57 1.25 -10.26 19.11
C GLN A 57 -0.08 -11.01 19.24
N ASP A 58 -0.87 -10.62 20.23
CA ASP A 58 -2.08 -11.31 20.66
C ASP A 58 -3.27 -10.35 20.90
N ASP A 59 -3.12 -9.07 20.53
CA ASP A 59 -4.14 -8.02 20.68
C ASP A 59 -4.70 -7.61 19.30
N PRO A 60 -5.84 -8.19 18.87
CA PRO A 60 -6.49 -7.86 17.60
C PRO A 60 -6.88 -6.40 17.45
N GLU A 61 -7.24 -5.71 18.54
CA GLU A 61 -7.72 -4.33 18.46
C GLU A 61 -6.58 -3.38 18.15
N ARG A 62 -5.46 -3.51 18.88
CA ARG A 62 -4.23 -2.77 18.58
C ARG A 62 -3.74 -3.06 17.16
N GLN A 63 -3.84 -4.31 16.72
CA GLN A 63 -3.34 -4.74 15.41
C GLN A 63 -4.05 -4.05 14.25
N VAL A 64 -5.36 -3.86 14.34
CA VAL A 64 -6.15 -3.20 13.28
C VAL A 64 -5.74 -1.72 13.10
N PHE A 65 -5.47 -1.02 14.20
CA PHE A 65 -5.01 0.38 14.11
C PHE A 65 -3.56 0.45 13.62
N LEU A 66 -2.71 -0.50 14.05
CA LEU A 66 -1.34 -0.58 13.58
C LEU A 66 -1.27 -0.91 12.08
N SER A 67 -2.05 -1.87 11.59
CA SER A 67 -2.09 -2.21 10.16
C SER A 67 -2.58 -1.02 9.33
N CYS A 68 -3.57 -0.28 9.82
CA CYS A 68 -4.02 0.97 9.20
C CYS A 68 -2.90 2.01 9.04
N LEU A 69 -2.16 2.29 10.11
CA LEU A 69 -1.03 3.23 10.09
C LEU A 69 0.09 2.76 9.16
N VAL A 70 0.49 1.50 9.26
CA VAL A 70 1.58 0.94 8.44
C VAL A 70 1.20 0.94 6.96
N THR A 71 -0.03 0.56 6.61
CA THR A 71 -0.45 0.56 5.20
C THR A 71 -0.58 1.97 4.64
N ALA A 72 -1.01 2.95 5.45
CA ALA A 72 -1.01 4.35 5.04
C ALA A 72 0.41 4.88 4.80
N GLU A 73 1.37 4.56 5.66
CA GLU A 73 2.78 4.92 5.46
C GLU A 73 3.39 4.23 4.23
N LEU A 74 3.14 2.93 4.06
CA LEU A 74 3.62 2.13 2.91
C LEU A 74 3.26 2.76 1.57
N PHE A 75 2.03 3.28 1.44
CA PHE A 75 1.58 3.92 0.20
C PHE A 75 2.50 5.05 -0.23
N ASP A 76 2.77 5.97 0.69
CA ASP A 76 3.59 7.14 0.44
C ASP A 76 5.08 6.80 0.38
N CYS A 77 5.57 5.84 1.16
CA CYS A 77 6.96 5.37 1.10
C CYS A 77 7.33 4.84 -0.29
N ILE A 78 6.44 4.10 -0.96
CA ILE A 78 6.70 3.61 -2.32
C ILE A 78 6.86 4.78 -3.30
N ILE A 79 5.93 5.74 -3.27
CA ILE A 79 5.94 6.91 -4.18
C ILE A 79 7.14 7.81 -3.88
N GLN A 80 7.42 8.06 -2.60
CA GLN A 80 8.50 8.95 -2.17
C GLN A 80 9.89 8.28 -2.15
N CYS A 81 9.96 6.98 -2.49
CA CYS A 81 11.18 6.19 -2.42
C CYS A 81 11.83 6.22 -1.01
N GLN A 82 11.01 6.05 0.02
CA GLN A 82 11.42 5.96 1.42
C GLN A 82 11.18 4.55 1.97
N VAL A 83 11.86 4.21 3.07
CA VAL A 83 11.63 2.97 3.81
C VAL A 83 10.58 3.21 4.90
N PRO A 84 9.55 2.36 5.04
CA PRO A 84 8.57 2.50 6.11
C PRO A 84 9.21 2.44 7.50
N THR A 85 8.59 3.05 8.50
CA THR A 85 9.16 3.16 9.83
C THR A 85 9.24 1.80 10.53
N LEU A 86 8.23 0.96 10.34
CA LEU A 86 8.10 -0.36 10.95
C LEU A 86 7.89 -1.46 9.91
N ARG A 87 8.58 -2.59 10.11
CA ARG A 87 8.23 -3.86 9.49
C ARG A 87 7.06 -4.48 10.25
N PHE A 88 5.88 -4.55 9.62
CA PHE A 88 4.68 -5.08 10.26
C PHE A 88 4.89 -6.51 10.77
N LYS A 89 4.32 -6.84 11.92
CA LYS A 89 4.40 -8.16 12.55
C LYS A 89 2.99 -8.71 12.66
N PRO A 90 2.57 -9.62 11.76
CA PRO A 90 1.22 -10.17 11.79
C PRO A 90 0.92 -10.88 13.11
N ILE A 91 -0.34 -10.80 13.55
CA ILE A 91 -0.83 -11.63 14.65
C ILE A 91 -0.73 -13.11 14.28
N SER A 92 -0.33 -13.93 15.26
CA SER A 92 -0.20 -15.38 15.12
C SER A 92 -1.42 -16.16 15.65
N LEU A 93 -2.57 -15.49 15.81
CA LEU A 93 -3.81 -16.12 16.27
C LEU A 93 -4.48 -16.88 15.11
N PRO A 94 -4.79 -18.19 15.27
CA PRO A 94 -5.48 -18.97 14.25
C PRO A 94 -6.82 -18.34 13.86
N GLY A 95 -7.09 -18.26 12.55
CA GLY A 95 -8.36 -17.76 12.01
C GLY A 95 -8.56 -16.25 12.10
N HIS A 96 -7.56 -15.50 12.59
CA HIS A 96 -7.66 -14.05 12.67
C HIS A 96 -7.61 -13.41 11.27
N VAL A 97 -8.61 -12.57 10.99
CA VAL A 97 -8.68 -11.70 9.81
C VAL A 97 -8.60 -10.26 10.27
N ASP A 98 -7.66 -9.51 9.73
CA ASP A 98 -7.50 -8.10 10.06
C ASP A 98 -8.65 -7.29 9.43
N ARG A 99 -9.23 -6.37 10.21
CA ARG A 99 -10.41 -5.61 9.78
C ARG A 99 -10.09 -4.54 8.72
N PHE A 100 -8.83 -4.19 8.53
CA PHE A 100 -8.37 -3.16 7.59
C PHE A 100 -7.78 -3.77 6.30
N VAL A 101 -6.83 -4.70 6.43
CA VAL A 101 -6.13 -5.35 5.31
C VAL A 101 -6.60 -6.78 5.02
N GLY A 102 -7.60 -7.27 5.75
CA GLY A 102 -8.16 -8.61 5.53
C GLY A 102 -7.10 -9.71 5.70
N LEU A 103 -6.97 -10.52 4.66
CA LEU A 103 -6.00 -11.62 4.59
C LEU A 103 -4.57 -11.18 4.22
N CYS A 104 -4.35 -9.88 3.96
CA CYS A 104 -3.07 -9.37 3.45
C CYS A 104 -2.06 -9.01 4.55
N THR A 105 -2.35 -9.27 5.83
CA THR A 105 -1.45 -8.97 6.96
C THR A 105 -0.04 -9.49 6.75
N HIS A 106 0.08 -10.73 6.27
CA HIS A 106 1.37 -11.40 6.04
C HIS A 106 2.07 -10.98 4.74
N LEU A 107 1.38 -10.21 3.89
CA LEU A 107 1.98 -9.58 2.71
C LEU A 107 2.65 -8.24 3.06
N LEU A 108 2.20 -7.55 4.11
CA LEU A 108 2.78 -6.26 4.54
C LEU A 108 4.30 -6.30 4.81
N PRO A 109 4.88 -7.34 5.44
CA PRO A 109 6.33 -7.45 5.60
C PRO A 109 7.08 -7.58 4.27
N LEU A 110 6.47 -8.21 3.26
CA LEU A 110 7.05 -8.33 1.92
C LEU A 110 6.95 -7.00 1.15
N LEU A 111 5.87 -6.23 1.35
CA LEU A 111 5.76 -4.87 0.83
C LEU A 111 6.77 -3.91 1.48
N TYR A 112 7.12 -4.15 2.75
CA TYR A 112 8.23 -3.45 3.40
C TYR A 112 9.57 -3.77 2.69
N ASP A 113 9.87 -5.05 2.43
CA ASP A 113 11.09 -5.45 1.69
C ASP A 113 11.14 -4.82 0.29
N LEU A 114 9.98 -4.71 -0.36
CA LEU A 114 9.84 -4.03 -1.64
C LEU A 114 10.21 -2.53 -1.56
N CYS A 115 9.82 -1.85 -0.49
CA CYS A 115 10.20 -0.45 -0.25
C CYS A 115 11.71 -0.32 0.01
N GLU A 116 12.29 -1.25 0.78
CA GLU A 116 13.74 -1.28 1.01
C GLU A 116 14.52 -1.46 -0.29
N LEU A 117 14.09 -2.39 -1.16
CA LEU A 117 14.70 -2.55 -2.48
C LEU A 117 14.49 -1.33 -3.36
N ASN A 118 13.28 -0.77 -3.42
CA ASN A 118 13.00 0.46 -4.16
C ASN A 118 13.94 1.59 -3.72
N HIS A 119 14.14 1.76 -2.41
CA HIS A 119 15.08 2.73 -1.87
C HIS A 119 16.54 2.40 -2.22
N ALA A 120 16.96 1.13 -2.12
CA ALA A 120 18.31 0.70 -2.43
C ALA A 120 18.66 0.91 -3.92
N PHE A 121 17.72 0.62 -4.84
CA PHE A 121 17.89 0.89 -6.28
C PHE A 121 18.10 2.39 -6.55
N SER A 122 17.42 3.29 -5.83
CA SER A 122 17.61 4.75 -6.00
C SER A 122 19.02 5.24 -5.63
N ARG A 123 19.76 4.46 -4.84
CA ARG A 123 21.11 4.77 -4.35
C ARG A 123 22.19 3.84 -4.92
N ALA A 124 21.81 2.96 -5.85
CA ALA A 124 22.71 1.93 -6.34
C ALA A 124 23.78 2.54 -7.26
N ASP A 125 25.05 2.27 -6.94
CA ASP A 125 26.15 2.43 -7.88
C ASP A 125 26.20 1.23 -8.82
N GLN A 126 26.83 1.41 -10.00
CA GLN A 126 26.90 0.39 -11.05
C GLN A 126 27.43 -0.98 -10.57
N ASN A 127 28.26 -1.01 -9.52
CA ASN A 127 28.86 -2.23 -8.98
C ASN A 127 27.95 -3.05 -8.06
N ASN A 128 26.80 -2.52 -7.62
CA ASN A 128 25.88 -3.21 -6.67
C ASN A 128 24.56 -3.67 -7.33
N VAL A 129 24.40 -3.43 -8.63
CA VAL A 129 23.12 -3.65 -9.34
C VAL A 129 22.77 -5.15 -9.40
N ASP A 130 23.75 -6.02 -9.64
CA ASP A 130 23.53 -7.48 -9.70
C ASP A 130 23.03 -8.06 -8.37
N GLY A 131 23.59 -7.58 -7.25
CA GLY A 131 23.18 -7.99 -5.90
C GLY A 131 21.73 -7.58 -5.59
N LEU A 132 21.32 -6.40 -6.06
CA LEU A 132 19.95 -5.91 -5.93
C LEU A 132 18.97 -6.69 -6.81
N HIS A 133 19.35 -7.05 -8.05
CA HIS A 133 18.51 -7.92 -8.88
C HIS A 133 18.33 -9.30 -8.24
N ALA A 134 19.39 -9.91 -7.71
CA ALA A 134 19.28 -11.18 -7.00
C ALA A 134 18.38 -11.07 -5.75
N ALA A 135 18.41 -9.93 -5.04
CA ALA A 135 17.52 -9.68 -3.90
C ALA A 135 16.06 -9.49 -4.35
N LEU A 136 15.85 -8.81 -5.46
CA LEU A 136 14.54 -8.63 -6.08
C LEU A 136 13.94 -9.96 -6.53
N ASP A 137 14.74 -10.86 -7.10
CA ASP A 137 14.31 -12.20 -7.49
C ASP A 137 13.87 -13.03 -6.27
N ARG A 138 14.62 -12.96 -5.16
CA ARG A 138 14.23 -13.64 -3.91
C ARG A 138 12.91 -13.09 -3.34
N LEU A 139 12.72 -11.77 -3.41
CA LEU A 139 11.46 -11.16 -2.99
C LEU A 139 10.30 -11.60 -3.89
N GLU A 140 10.49 -11.60 -5.20
CA GLU A 140 9.48 -12.07 -6.15
C GLU A 140 9.09 -13.53 -5.87
N GLN A 141 10.06 -14.43 -5.65
CA GLN A 141 9.80 -15.82 -5.28
C GLN A 141 9.03 -15.93 -3.95
N SER A 142 9.35 -15.08 -2.97
CA SER A 142 8.64 -15.05 -1.69
C SER A 142 7.18 -14.63 -1.87
N ILE A 143 6.90 -13.66 -2.75
CA ILE A 143 5.53 -13.23 -3.08
C ILE A 143 4.80 -14.30 -3.91
N ILE A 144 5.50 -15.00 -4.81
CA ILE A 144 4.94 -16.13 -5.57
C ILE A 144 4.46 -17.23 -4.62
N GLY A 145 5.33 -17.63 -3.69
CA GLY A 145 5.06 -18.67 -2.69
C GLY A 145 4.11 -18.24 -1.57
N TRP A 146 3.86 -16.95 -1.41
CA TRP A 146 2.92 -16.45 -0.42
C TRP A 146 1.47 -16.79 -0.80
N GLN A 147 0.72 -17.32 0.16
CA GLN A 147 -0.72 -17.53 0.09
C GLN A 147 -1.33 -17.07 1.42
N PRO A 148 -2.54 -16.47 1.42
CA PRO A 148 -3.23 -16.17 2.66
C PRO A 148 -3.57 -17.46 3.40
N ARG A 149 -3.38 -17.46 4.71
CA ARG A 149 -3.78 -18.59 5.57
C ARG A 149 -5.30 -18.55 5.75
N MET A 150 -5.98 -19.61 5.33
CA MET A 150 -7.41 -19.80 5.53
C MET A 150 -7.62 -21.03 6.41
N GLU A 151 -8.14 -20.82 7.62
CA GLU A 151 -8.42 -21.92 8.55
C GLU A 151 -9.69 -22.70 8.15
N PRO A 152 -9.86 -23.95 8.64
CA PRO A 152 -11.11 -24.69 8.50
C PRO A 152 -12.30 -23.87 9.03
N GLY A 153 -13.36 -23.74 8.23
CA GLY A 153 -14.53 -22.92 8.59
C GLY A 153 -14.43 -21.44 8.20
N PHE A 154 -13.35 -21.02 7.52
CA PHE A 154 -13.25 -19.66 6.98
C PHE A 154 -14.43 -19.32 6.06
N MET A 155 -14.76 -20.22 5.12
CA MET A 155 -15.86 -20.05 4.16
C MET A 155 -17.24 -19.92 4.81
N THR A 156 -17.41 -20.40 6.05
CA THR A 156 -18.69 -20.33 6.78
C THR A 156 -18.76 -19.14 7.73
N SER A 157 -17.64 -18.46 8.00
CA SER A 157 -17.55 -17.37 8.97
C SER A 157 -17.81 -15.99 8.35
N PHE A 158 -17.80 -15.89 7.03
CA PHE A 158 -17.94 -14.64 6.30
C PHE A 158 -19.03 -14.73 5.23
N THR A 159 -19.69 -13.61 4.98
CA THR A 159 -20.63 -13.49 3.86
C THR A 159 -19.89 -13.58 2.52
N GLY A 160 -20.61 -13.97 1.46
CA GLY A 160 -20.03 -13.98 0.12
C GLY A 160 -19.48 -12.62 -0.33
N SER A 161 -20.08 -11.52 0.14
CA SER A 161 -19.57 -10.17 -0.13
C SER A 161 -18.25 -9.90 0.61
N GLU A 162 -18.12 -10.27 1.87
CA GLU A 162 -16.87 -10.09 2.62
C GLU A 162 -15.74 -10.91 2.02
N MET A 163 -16.04 -12.16 1.65
CA MET A 163 -15.12 -13.05 0.93
C MET A 163 -14.66 -12.44 -0.38
N ALA A 164 -15.57 -11.90 -1.20
CA ALA A 164 -15.23 -11.24 -2.45
C ALA A 164 -14.29 -10.03 -2.23
N HIS A 165 -14.51 -9.22 -1.18
CA HIS A 165 -13.63 -8.10 -0.85
C HIS A 165 -12.25 -8.57 -0.41
N MET A 166 -12.17 -9.55 0.49
CA MET A 166 -10.90 -10.09 0.98
C MET A 166 -10.06 -10.72 -0.14
N LEU A 167 -10.69 -11.52 -1.01
CA LEU A 167 -10.01 -12.14 -2.14
C LEU A 167 -9.58 -11.11 -3.18
N CYS A 168 -10.42 -10.09 -3.43
CA CYS A 168 -10.03 -8.98 -4.28
C CYS A 168 -8.80 -8.24 -3.74
N GLN A 169 -8.78 -7.91 -2.43
CA GLN A 169 -7.60 -7.29 -1.79
C GLN A 169 -6.34 -8.14 -2.01
N VAL A 170 -6.41 -9.45 -1.73
CA VAL A 170 -5.29 -10.39 -1.93
C VAL A 170 -4.79 -10.33 -3.37
N GLN A 171 -5.70 -10.40 -4.34
CA GLN A 171 -5.34 -10.38 -5.76
C GLN A 171 -4.69 -9.06 -6.16
N VAL A 172 -5.29 -7.91 -5.81
CA VAL A 172 -4.81 -6.61 -6.27
C VAL A 172 -3.48 -6.23 -5.60
N PHE A 173 -3.29 -6.52 -4.31
CA PHE A 173 -2.01 -6.25 -3.65
C PHE A 173 -0.88 -7.10 -4.23
N ARG A 174 -1.15 -8.37 -4.53
CA ARG A 174 -0.16 -9.26 -5.15
C ARG A 174 0.22 -8.79 -6.55
N HIS A 175 -0.75 -8.43 -7.39
CA HIS A 175 -0.48 -7.89 -8.74
C HIS A 175 0.24 -6.54 -8.69
N MET A 176 -0.13 -5.67 -7.74
CA MET A 176 0.54 -4.40 -7.51
C MET A 176 2.01 -4.62 -7.14
N ALA A 177 2.30 -5.58 -6.26
CA ALA A 177 3.68 -5.89 -5.89
C ALA A 177 4.50 -6.39 -7.09
N PHE A 178 3.94 -7.28 -7.91
CA PHE A 178 4.60 -7.73 -9.15
C PHE A 178 4.80 -6.59 -10.15
N LEU A 179 3.84 -5.69 -10.28
CA LEU A 179 3.95 -4.53 -11.15
C LEU A 179 5.07 -3.59 -10.69
N ILE A 180 5.20 -3.34 -9.39
CA ILE A 180 6.31 -2.56 -8.84
C ILE A 180 7.65 -3.28 -9.06
N ILE A 181 7.72 -4.60 -8.80
CA ILE A 181 8.93 -5.41 -9.07
C ILE A 181 9.33 -5.31 -10.54
N HIS A 182 8.37 -5.41 -11.46
CA HIS A 182 8.59 -5.23 -12.88
C HIS A 182 9.16 -3.84 -13.19
N ARG A 183 8.64 -2.80 -12.55
CA ARG A 183 9.09 -1.40 -12.71
C ARG A 183 10.37 -1.03 -11.98
N LEU A 184 10.89 -1.92 -11.14
CA LEU A 184 12.26 -1.87 -10.65
C LEU A 184 13.25 -2.43 -11.68
N ARG A 185 12.82 -3.42 -12.49
CA ARG A 185 13.65 -4.02 -13.55
C ARG A 185 13.63 -3.21 -14.84
N TYR A 186 12.44 -2.78 -15.26
CA TYR A 186 12.20 -2.11 -16.54
C TYR A 186 11.63 -0.71 -16.30
N PRO A 187 12.18 0.33 -16.95
CA PRO A 187 11.61 1.65 -16.86
C PRO A 187 10.22 1.68 -17.49
N PHE A 188 9.41 2.69 -17.16
CA PHE A 188 8.16 2.96 -17.87
C PHE A 188 8.44 3.26 -19.34
N ASN A 189 7.55 2.80 -20.24
CA ASN A 189 7.71 2.84 -21.71
C ASN A 189 8.67 1.77 -22.26
N ASP A 190 9.15 0.86 -21.41
CA ASP A 190 9.92 -0.31 -21.79
C ASP A 190 9.27 -1.56 -21.18
N ASN A 191 9.25 -2.65 -21.97
CA ASN A 191 8.62 -3.92 -21.60
C ASN A 191 7.23 -3.74 -20.95
N ASP A 192 6.36 -2.95 -21.58
CA ASP A 192 5.10 -2.51 -20.97
C ASP A 192 3.99 -3.56 -21.00
N GLU A 193 4.07 -4.55 -21.88
CA GLU A 193 3.01 -5.54 -22.07
C GLU A 193 2.68 -6.32 -20.77
N PRO A 194 3.66 -6.90 -20.04
CA PRO A 194 3.37 -7.55 -18.76
C PRO A 194 2.74 -6.60 -17.73
N ALA A 195 3.22 -5.35 -17.67
CA ALA A 195 2.69 -4.34 -16.75
C ALA A 195 1.25 -3.95 -17.07
N GLN A 196 0.91 -3.83 -18.36
CA GLN A 196 -0.46 -3.57 -18.80
C GLN A 196 -1.40 -4.72 -18.44
N VAL A 197 -0.96 -5.98 -18.57
CA VAL A 197 -1.76 -7.16 -18.15
C VAL A 197 -2.02 -7.14 -16.65
N MET A 198 -0.99 -6.85 -15.83
CA MET A 198 -1.14 -6.74 -14.38
C MET A 198 -2.06 -5.58 -13.99
N SER A 199 -1.92 -4.43 -14.64
CA SER A 199 -2.79 -3.26 -14.44
C SER A 199 -4.25 -3.56 -14.75
N ARG A 200 -4.54 -4.15 -15.92
CA ARG A 200 -5.91 -4.54 -16.29
C ARG A 200 -6.50 -5.52 -15.28
N THR A 201 -5.72 -6.52 -14.86
CA THR A 201 -6.16 -7.48 -13.84
C THR A 201 -6.54 -6.77 -12.53
N ILE A 202 -5.75 -5.78 -12.08
CA ILE A 202 -6.08 -4.99 -10.88
C ILE A 202 -7.41 -4.24 -11.07
N LEU A 203 -7.51 -3.47 -12.15
CA LEU A 203 -8.65 -2.59 -12.41
C LEU A 203 -9.96 -3.38 -12.61
N ASP A 204 -9.90 -4.47 -13.37
CA ASP A 204 -11.03 -5.36 -13.63
C ASP A 204 -11.48 -6.08 -12.36
N SER A 205 -10.55 -6.52 -11.50
CA SER A 205 -10.87 -7.14 -10.21
C SER A 205 -11.60 -6.19 -9.27
N LEU A 206 -11.15 -4.93 -9.21
CA LEU A 206 -11.81 -3.88 -8.43
C LEU A 206 -13.22 -3.59 -8.96
N GLN A 207 -13.35 -3.45 -10.28
CA GLN A 207 -14.63 -3.19 -10.93
C GLN A 207 -15.61 -4.35 -10.74
N LEU A 208 -15.19 -5.58 -11.00
CA LEU A 208 -16.03 -6.77 -10.85
C LEU A 208 -16.53 -6.90 -9.42
N THR A 209 -15.64 -6.77 -8.44
CA THR A 209 -16.01 -6.85 -7.02
C THR A 209 -17.01 -5.76 -6.65
N ARG A 210 -16.83 -4.52 -7.16
CA ARG A 210 -17.78 -3.42 -6.95
C ARG A 210 -19.14 -3.69 -7.57
N VAL A 211 -19.19 -4.28 -8.77
CA VAL A 211 -20.44 -4.63 -9.47
C VAL A 211 -21.19 -5.72 -8.71
N VAL A 212 -20.50 -6.75 -8.24
CA VAL A 212 -21.12 -7.88 -7.54
C VAL A 212 -21.58 -7.49 -6.13
N THR A 213 -20.76 -6.76 -5.38
CA THR A 213 -21.01 -6.49 -3.95
C THR A 213 -21.69 -5.15 -3.67
N GLN A 214 -21.82 -4.32 -4.71
CA GLN A 214 -22.30 -2.95 -4.62
C GLN A 214 -21.48 -2.01 -3.70
N LYS A 215 -20.29 -2.44 -3.28
CA LYS A 215 -19.40 -1.70 -2.36
C LYS A 215 -17.98 -1.58 -2.91
N ALA A 216 -17.33 -0.46 -2.63
CA ALA A 216 -15.92 -0.24 -2.94
C ALA A 216 -15.03 -1.11 -2.05
N VAL A 217 -13.98 -1.70 -2.63
CA VAL A 217 -12.98 -2.46 -1.87
C VAL A 217 -12.14 -1.47 -1.07
N ARG A 218 -11.92 -1.76 0.22
CA ARG A 218 -11.17 -0.87 1.11
C ARG A 218 -9.67 -1.11 0.97
N CYS A 219 -8.87 -0.10 1.31
CA CYS A 219 -7.42 -0.24 1.41
C CYS A 219 -6.72 -0.66 0.10
N VAL A 220 -7.19 -0.20 -1.06
CA VAL A 220 -6.62 -0.55 -2.39
C VAL A 220 -6.22 0.66 -3.23
N SER A 221 -6.15 1.86 -2.62
CA SER A 221 -5.81 3.10 -3.31
C SER A 221 -4.44 3.04 -4.00
N LEU A 222 -3.44 2.47 -3.34
CA LEU A 222 -2.10 2.28 -3.91
C LEU A 222 -2.14 1.38 -5.17
N ALA A 223 -2.80 0.23 -5.08
CA ALA A 223 -2.93 -0.69 -6.22
C ALA A 223 -3.66 -0.02 -7.39
N PHE A 224 -4.72 0.74 -7.11
CA PHE A 224 -5.44 1.51 -8.12
C PHE A 224 -4.55 2.57 -8.78
N VAL A 225 -3.79 3.36 -8.02
CA VAL A 225 -2.87 4.37 -8.55
C VAL A 225 -1.84 3.75 -9.47
N PHE A 226 -1.19 2.66 -9.05
CA PHE A 226 -0.19 1.96 -9.86
C PHE A 226 -0.79 1.35 -11.13
N ALA A 227 -1.99 0.77 -11.04
CA ALA A 227 -2.66 0.25 -12.21
C ALA A 227 -3.06 1.36 -13.19
N CYS A 228 -3.64 2.47 -12.71
CA CYS A 228 -3.94 3.63 -13.55
C CYS A 228 -2.70 4.23 -14.20
N PHE A 229 -1.57 4.24 -13.48
CA PHE A 229 -0.31 4.75 -14.01
C PHE A 229 0.18 3.96 -15.24
N GLU A 230 -0.17 2.67 -15.34
CA GLU A 230 0.16 1.85 -16.51
C GLU A 230 -0.65 2.12 -17.76
N LEU A 231 -1.74 2.88 -17.65
CA LEU A 231 -2.59 3.21 -18.79
C LEU A 231 -1.88 4.19 -19.72
N GLN A 232 -1.84 3.86 -21.00
CA GLN A 232 -1.25 4.70 -22.05
C GLN A 232 -2.32 5.39 -22.90
N ASP A 233 -3.42 4.69 -23.18
CA ASP A 233 -4.52 5.23 -23.98
C ASP A 233 -5.30 6.30 -23.21
N GLN A 234 -5.55 7.44 -23.87
CA GLN A 234 -6.21 8.58 -23.25
C GLN A 234 -7.66 8.26 -22.84
N ALA A 235 -8.40 7.50 -23.66
CA ALA A 235 -9.77 7.13 -23.33
C ALA A 235 -9.81 6.19 -22.11
N ALA A 236 -8.87 5.25 -22.01
CA ALA A 236 -8.72 4.39 -20.84
C ALA A 236 -8.35 5.19 -19.59
N ARG A 237 -7.41 6.15 -19.69
CA ARG A 237 -7.02 7.05 -18.58
C ARG A 237 -8.23 7.81 -18.05
N GLU A 238 -9.00 8.45 -18.92
CA GLU A 238 -10.21 9.20 -18.55
C GLU A 238 -11.29 8.29 -17.95
N TYR A 239 -11.52 7.12 -18.55
CA TYR A 239 -12.47 6.15 -18.07
C TYR A 239 -12.16 5.70 -16.63
N TRP A 240 -10.93 5.28 -16.35
CA TRP A 240 -10.56 4.79 -15.03
C TRP A 240 -10.44 5.91 -14.00
N LEU A 241 -9.96 7.09 -14.38
CA LEU A 241 -9.94 8.25 -13.48
C LEU A 241 -11.35 8.64 -13.04
N SER A 242 -12.34 8.59 -13.95
CA SER A 242 -13.74 8.86 -13.62
C SER A 242 -14.33 7.90 -12.57
N LYS A 243 -13.73 6.72 -12.39
CA LYS A 243 -14.13 5.70 -11.41
C LYS A 243 -13.42 5.79 -10.08
N CYS A 244 -12.45 6.71 -9.91
CA CYS A 244 -11.69 6.84 -8.68
C CYS A 244 -12.61 6.95 -7.45
N ASN A 245 -13.67 7.77 -7.55
CA ASN A 245 -14.66 7.95 -6.48
C ASN A 245 -15.43 6.68 -6.10
N VAL A 246 -15.77 5.82 -7.05
CA VAL A 246 -16.59 4.63 -6.82
C VAL A 246 -15.75 3.43 -6.39
N LEU A 247 -14.48 3.36 -6.80
CA LEU A 247 -13.61 2.22 -6.54
C LEU A 247 -12.71 2.40 -5.32
N VAL A 248 -12.18 3.61 -5.09
CA VAL A 248 -11.19 3.87 -4.02
C VAL A 248 -11.45 5.16 -3.23
N GLY A 249 -12.46 5.94 -3.63
CA GLY A 249 -12.80 7.21 -2.99
C GLY A 249 -13.23 7.06 -1.54
N TYR A 250 -12.56 7.81 -0.66
CA TYR A 250 -12.93 7.92 0.76
C TYR A 250 -13.61 9.25 1.09
N SER A 251 -13.08 10.35 0.55
CA SER A 251 -13.57 11.72 0.66
C SER A 251 -13.29 12.47 -0.65
N VAL A 252 -13.89 13.66 -0.82
CA VAL A 252 -13.60 14.54 -1.97
C VAL A 252 -12.12 14.91 -1.99
N ASP A 253 -11.57 15.35 -0.85
CA ASP A 253 -10.16 15.72 -0.76
C ASP A 253 -9.22 14.53 -1.05
N HIS A 254 -9.57 13.33 -0.57
CA HIS A 254 -8.74 12.14 -0.81
C HIS A 254 -8.74 11.75 -2.28
N ARG A 255 -9.91 11.82 -2.94
CA ARG A 255 -10.01 11.62 -4.38
C ARG A 255 -9.16 12.62 -5.13
N ASP A 256 -9.28 13.90 -4.80
CA ASP A 256 -8.53 14.97 -5.48
C ASP A 256 -7.01 14.77 -5.29
N ARG A 257 -6.57 14.26 -4.12
CA ARG A 257 -5.18 13.83 -3.92
C ARG A 257 -4.78 12.69 -4.86
N LEU A 258 -5.57 11.61 -4.96
CA LEU A 258 -5.27 10.49 -5.85
C LEU A 258 -5.24 10.92 -7.32
N ASP A 259 -6.21 11.72 -7.76
CA ASP A 259 -6.28 12.26 -9.12
C ASP A 259 -5.02 13.07 -9.47
N ASN A 260 -4.58 13.93 -8.54
CA ASN A 260 -3.36 14.73 -8.73
C ASN A 260 -2.11 13.87 -8.81
N ILE A 261 -2.00 12.82 -7.99
CA ILE A 261 -0.88 11.86 -8.06
C ILE A 261 -0.89 11.17 -9.43
N ILE A 262 -2.02 10.60 -9.86
CA ILE A 262 -2.14 9.88 -11.13
C ILE A 262 -1.81 10.79 -12.32
N LYS A 263 -2.36 12.01 -12.37
CA LYS A 263 -2.07 12.98 -13.43
C LYS A 263 -0.61 13.40 -13.47
N SER A 264 0.03 13.60 -12.31
CA SER A 264 1.45 13.94 -12.23
C SER A 264 2.33 12.82 -12.75
N LEU A 265 1.99 11.57 -12.41
CA LEU A 265 2.68 10.38 -12.90
C LEU A 265 2.53 10.22 -14.42
N TRP A 266 1.33 10.41 -14.98
CA TRP A 266 1.13 10.40 -16.43
C TRP A 266 1.94 11.49 -17.13
N ALA A 267 1.90 12.73 -16.63
CA ALA A 267 2.69 13.83 -17.19
C ALA A 267 4.20 13.52 -17.18
N ALA A 268 4.71 12.89 -16.12
CA ALA A 268 6.11 12.49 -16.04
C ALA A 268 6.46 11.37 -17.03
N ARG A 269 5.59 10.37 -17.21
CA ARG A 269 5.77 9.30 -18.20
C ARG A 269 5.72 9.84 -19.63
N ASP A 270 4.79 10.74 -19.91
CA ASP A 270 4.60 11.33 -21.24
C ASP A 270 5.72 12.34 -21.60
N SER A 271 6.48 12.82 -20.61
CA SER A 271 7.64 13.70 -20.83
C SER A 271 8.84 13.01 -21.51
N GLY A 272 8.78 11.69 -21.72
CA GLY A 272 9.83 10.91 -22.38
C GLY A 272 11.07 10.64 -21.50
N LYS A 273 11.04 11.04 -20.23
CA LYS A 273 12.11 10.72 -19.27
C LYS A 273 12.09 9.23 -18.94
N ARG A 274 13.28 8.62 -18.83
CA ARG A 274 13.45 7.25 -18.36
C ARG A 274 13.11 7.17 -16.88
N LEU A 275 11.88 6.77 -16.59
CA LEU A 275 11.32 6.72 -15.26
C LEU A 275 11.34 5.27 -14.75
N TYR A 276 11.78 5.05 -13.53
CA TYR A 276 11.69 3.77 -12.82
C TYR A 276 10.81 3.93 -11.59
N SER A 277 10.36 2.81 -10.99
CA SER A 277 9.60 2.87 -9.73
C SER A 277 10.35 3.60 -8.61
N PHE A 278 11.69 3.52 -8.59
CA PHE A 278 12.50 4.16 -7.56
C PHE A 278 12.73 5.67 -7.80
N ASN A 279 12.20 6.23 -8.89
CA ASN A 279 12.31 7.65 -9.26
C ASN A 279 10.98 8.40 -9.24
N LEU A 280 9.90 7.80 -8.73
CA LEU A 280 8.55 8.39 -8.76
C LEU A 280 8.44 9.68 -7.93
N ASN A 281 9.30 9.85 -6.92
CA ASN A 281 9.39 11.04 -6.10
C ASN A 281 9.79 12.31 -6.90
N GLN A 282 10.39 12.15 -8.08
CA GLN A 282 10.72 13.26 -8.98
C GLN A 282 9.50 13.73 -9.79
N ALA A 283 8.49 12.86 -9.93
CA ALA A 283 7.28 13.11 -10.71
C ALA A 283 6.14 13.65 -9.86
N VAL A 284 6.06 13.23 -8.59
CA VAL A 284 5.01 13.65 -7.67
C VAL A 284 5.56 14.76 -6.77
N PRO A 285 4.92 15.95 -6.71
CA PRO A 285 5.34 17.01 -5.81
C PRO A 285 5.43 16.49 -4.37
N SER A 286 6.47 16.91 -3.63
CA SER A 286 6.60 16.59 -2.21
C SER A 286 5.31 17.00 -1.48
N ILE A 287 4.70 16.01 -0.83
CA ILE A 287 3.41 16.13 -0.11
C ILE A 287 3.58 16.97 1.15
#